data_AF-A0A956GZS3-F1
#
_entry.id   AF-A0A956GZS3-F1
#
_cell.length_a   1.000
_cell.length_b   1.000
_cell.length_c   1.000
_cell.angle_alpha   90.00
_cell.angle_beta   90.00
_cell.angle_gamma   90.00
#
_symmetry.space_group_name_H-M   'P 1'
#
loop_
_entity.id
_entity.type
_entity.pdbx_description
1 polymer ?
#
loop_
_entity_poly.entity_id
_entity_poly.type
_entity_poly.pdbx_seq_one_letter_code
_entity_poly.pdbx_strand_id
1 'polypeptide(L)'
;YRETRLGIAVRGDGFVALDNVEEADLHRFMSIIIASVGAPGARGVDGATLERFCAEARQHLALLGDMTGARALSPAESHAYACFAEIQDKIDDFFRRCRLLALDPRAAEAMRVNESALEINLENSAELQNLAKRIPLQPPVANGSLDIDGAMNPLYEDAFLGFRRAILDKLGIRGRLSYREWRAIRERFAPHARWLAAVESSPLAAMDAESLRRDLDSDLIPRLRWLITRDLAAADDVGLLVQLERALLFQRWLLRLARNFVTFEELHRPELAPLAQVGTLVIAGNELPFTMPVDDIEAHQRIAKRAGLFVVYARIMGDASTPAMVACPVFGGNAAELYVGRRGLFQGVDGQQWDAEIAAVIVNPMSWRELVGRPLRSLGGFVEQQLGRISTQVQLDAKAGADGQQAPGLAKSLMENTGAIKELVLMGSVSLAALMSTFACMTSALAKIDFLGLVLTTLCGLFSVSVSLLGLGILEINRQNLAFLLEASGWTLTNHEHLVADTRRLRRSAYTRGPKTDA
;
A
#
# COMPACT_ATOMS: atom_id res chain seq x y z
N TYR A 1 -30.00 -12.69 -6.88
CA TYR A 1 -30.21 -13.68 -7.97
C TYR A 1 -29.28 -14.88 -7.81
N ARG A 2 -27.94 -14.70 -7.83
CA ARG A 2 -26.98 -15.80 -7.55
C ARG A 2 -27.30 -16.50 -6.22
N GLU A 3 -27.47 -15.74 -5.14
CA GLU A 3 -27.86 -16.26 -3.82
C GLU A 3 -29.25 -16.91 -3.78
N THR A 4 -30.17 -16.44 -4.63
CA THR A 4 -31.61 -16.73 -4.54
C THR A 4 -32.06 -17.91 -5.40
N ARG A 5 -31.37 -18.22 -6.50
CA ARG A 5 -31.78 -19.26 -7.46
C ARG A 5 -30.84 -20.47 -7.53
N LEU A 6 -29.55 -20.29 -7.24
CA LEU A 6 -28.58 -21.39 -7.25
C LEU A 6 -28.38 -22.00 -5.85
N GLY A 7 -28.86 -21.33 -4.80
CA GLY A 7 -28.29 -21.51 -3.47
C GLY A 7 -26.84 -21.01 -3.49
N ILE A 8 -26.36 -20.48 -2.38
CA ILE A 8 -25.08 -19.77 -2.26
C ILE A 8 -23.84 -20.64 -2.61
N ALA A 9 -24.03 -21.92 -2.94
CA ALA A 9 -22.99 -22.92 -2.94
C ALA A 9 -22.50 -23.43 -4.30
N VAL A 10 -23.13 -23.08 -5.42
CA VAL A 10 -22.82 -23.68 -6.71
C VAL A 10 -22.00 -22.72 -7.59
N ARG A 11 -20.74 -23.09 -7.84
CA ARG A 11 -19.78 -22.32 -8.65
C ARG A 11 -19.59 -22.92 -10.04
N GLY A 12 -19.83 -24.22 -10.20
CA GLY A 12 -19.65 -24.90 -11.48
C GLY A 12 -18.21 -25.25 -11.81
N ASP A 13 -17.31 -25.20 -10.83
CA ASP A 13 -15.88 -25.50 -10.95
C ASP A 13 -15.48 -26.80 -10.23
N GLY A 14 -16.44 -27.47 -9.58
CA GLY A 14 -16.22 -28.65 -8.76
C GLY A 14 -15.64 -28.33 -7.38
N PHE A 15 -15.68 -27.07 -6.95
CA PHE A 15 -15.16 -26.63 -5.68
C PHE A 15 -16.25 -26.59 -4.60
N VAL A 16 -16.07 -27.37 -3.54
CA VAL A 16 -16.98 -27.35 -2.39
C VAL A 16 -16.34 -26.52 -1.28
N ALA A 17 -16.93 -25.34 -1.02
CA ALA A 17 -16.50 -24.48 0.09
C ALA A 17 -17.00 -25.02 1.44
N LEU A 18 -16.16 -24.93 2.47
CA LEU A 18 -16.47 -25.42 3.81
C LEU A 18 -17.69 -24.73 4.44
N ASP A 19 -17.84 -23.42 4.19
CA ASP A 19 -18.95 -22.60 4.72
C ASP A 19 -20.33 -23.03 4.19
N ASN A 20 -20.38 -23.80 3.11
CA ASN A 20 -21.62 -24.27 2.49
C ASN A 20 -22.06 -25.65 2.98
N VAL A 21 -21.33 -26.25 3.92
CA VAL A 21 -21.61 -27.58 4.46
C VAL A 21 -22.10 -27.44 5.90
N GLU A 22 -23.41 -27.62 6.11
CA GLU A 22 -24.05 -27.55 7.43
C GLU A 22 -23.87 -28.85 8.25
N GLU A 23 -23.57 -29.96 7.59
CA GLU A 23 -23.41 -31.27 8.24
C GLU A 23 -22.07 -31.34 8.99
N ALA A 24 -22.13 -31.52 10.32
CA ALA A 24 -20.96 -31.45 11.20
C ALA A 24 -19.86 -32.47 10.87
N ASP A 25 -20.24 -33.69 10.50
CA ASP A 25 -19.29 -34.77 10.19
C ASP A 25 -18.54 -34.49 8.88
N LEU A 26 -19.24 -34.03 7.85
CA LEU A 26 -18.65 -33.68 6.57
C LEU A 26 -17.79 -32.40 6.67
N HIS A 27 -18.24 -31.42 7.47
CA HIS A 27 -17.47 -30.21 7.76
C HIS A 27 -16.16 -30.55 8.50
N ARG A 28 -16.21 -31.45 9.49
CA ARG A 28 -15.00 -31.95 10.19
C ARG A 28 -14.06 -32.65 9.21
N PHE A 29 -14.58 -33.55 8.39
CA PHE A 29 -13.79 -34.29 7.41
C PHE A 29 -13.11 -33.38 6.38
N MET A 30 -13.85 -32.40 5.83
CA MET A 30 -13.26 -31.40 4.93
C MET A 30 -12.19 -30.55 5.61
N SER A 31 -12.36 -30.22 6.89
CA SER A 31 -11.34 -29.49 7.67
C SER A 31 -10.04 -30.31 7.80
N ILE A 32 -10.15 -31.62 7.98
CA ILE A 32 -9.01 -32.55 8.02
C ILE A 32 -8.29 -32.59 6.66
N ILE A 33 -9.04 -32.69 5.56
CA ILE A 33 -8.48 -32.67 4.20
C ILE A 33 -7.71 -31.36 3.94
N ILE A 34 -8.30 -30.22 4.32
CA ILE A 34 -7.69 -28.91 4.14
C ILE A 34 -6.41 -28.78 4.98
N ALA A 35 -6.41 -29.28 6.21
CA ALA A 35 -5.24 -29.23 7.10
C ALA A 35 -4.09 -30.13 6.63
N SER A 36 -4.40 -31.25 5.98
CA SER A 36 -3.39 -32.24 5.55
C SER A 36 -2.80 -31.93 4.17
N VAL A 37 -3.64 -31.78 3.14
CA VAL A 37 -3.20 -31.61 1.75
C VAL A 37 -3.09 -30.13 1.34
N GLY A 38 -3.74 -29.24 2.10
CA GLY A 38 -3.89 -27.84 1.75
C GLY A 38 -5.10 -27.59 0.85
N ALA A 39 -5.71 -26.42 0.99
CA ALA A 39 -6.82 -25.99 0.13
C ALA A 39 -6.29 -25.34 -1.16
N PRO A 40 -6.87 -25.63 -2.33
CA PRO A 40 -6.54 -24.95 -3.60
C PRO A 40 -7.06 -23.49 -3.67
N GLY A 41 -7.55 -22.91 -2.57
CA GLY A 41 -8.14 -21.58 -2.51
C GLY A 41 -8.77 -21.26 -1.14
N ALA A 42 -9.90 -20.54 -1.15
CA ALA A 42 -10.65 -20.18 0.06
C ALA A 42 -11.29 -21.42 0.72
N ARG A 43 -10.67 -21.97 1.78
CA ARG A 43 -11.20 -23.02 2.68
C ARG A 43 -12.22 -23.97 2.02
N GLY A 44 -11.77 -24.80 1.09
CA GLY A 44 -12.63 -25.77 0.42
C GLY A 44 -11.84 -26.88 -0.24
N VAL A 45 -12.57 -27.85 -0.79
CA VAL A 45 -12.04 -29.10 -1.34
C VAL A 45 -12.57 -29.29 -2.76
N ASP A 46 -11.66 -29.62 -3.69
CA ASP A 46 -11.97 -30.04 -5.06
C ASP A 46 -11.72 -31.55 -5.24
N GLY A 47 -12.08 -32.08 -6.41
CA GLY A 47 -11.89 -33.49 -6.73
C GLY A 47 -10.42 -33.93 -6.65
N ALA A 48 -9.48 -33.09 -7.11
CA ALA A 48 -8.05 -33.42 -7.09
C ALA A 48 -7.48 -33.49 -5.65
N THR A 49 -7.91 -32.59 -4.77
CA THR A 49 -7.50 -32.56 -3.36
C THR A 49 -8.10 -33.75 -2.61
N LEU A 50 -9.36 -34.12 -2.88
CA LEU A 50 -9.97 -35.31 -2.29
C LEU A 50 -9.23 -36.60 -2.69
N GLU A 51 -8.92 -36.78 -3.98
CA GLU A 51 -8.20 -37.98 -4.44
C GLU A 51 -6.77 -38.05 -3.89
N ARG A 52 -6.07 -36.91 -3.81
CA ARG A 52 -4.74 -36.81 -3.21
C ARG A 52 -4.78 -37.17 -1.72
N PHE A 53 -5.75 -36.64 -0.97
CA PHE A 53 -5.96 -37.03 0.42
C PHE A 53 -6.20 -38.54 0.56
N CYS A 54 -7.07 -39.11 -0.28
CA CYS A 54 -7.34 -40.56 -0.24
C CYS A 54 -6.09 -41.39 -0.55
N ALA A 55 -5.25 -40.95 -1.49
CA ALA A 55 -4.00 -41.62 -1.83
C ALA A 55 -2.99 -41.54 -0.67
N GLU A 56 -2.78 -40.35 -0.11
CA GLU A 56 -1.86 -40.13 1.02
C GLU A 56 -2.33 -40.86 2.29
N ALA A 57 -3.63 -40.85 2.57
CA ALA A 57 -4.21 -41.58 3.70
C ALA A 57 -4.03 -43.09 3.57
N ARG A 58 -4.26 -43.67 2.38
CA ARG A 58 -4.01 -45.09 2.14
C ARG A 58 -2.52 -45.43 2.23
N GLN A 59 -1.64 -44.59 1.72
CA GLN A 59 -0.19 -44.78 1.83
C GLN A 59 0.25 -44.74 3.31
N HIS A 60 -0.27 -43.79 4.09
CA HIS A 60 0.00 -43.69 5.52
C HIS A 60 -0.50 -44.92 6.29
N LEU A 61 -1.72 -45.38 6.00
CA LEU A 61 -2.25 -46.61 6.61
C LEU A 61 -1.48 -47.87 6.17
N ALA A 62 -0.98 -47.93 4.94
CA ALA A 62 -0.11 -49.01 4.48
C ALA A 62 1.24 -48.99 5.22
N LEU A 63 1.85 -47.82 5.38
CA LEU A 63 3.08 -47.64 6.17
C LEU A 63 2.89 -48.10 7.63
N LEU A 64 1.73 -47.84 8.22
CA LEU A 64 1.38 -48.31 9.57
C LEU A 64 1.05 -49.82 9.59
N GLY A 65 0.44 -50.34 8.53
CA GLY A 65 0.06 -51.75 8.38
C GLY A 65 1.24 -52.68 8.11
N ASP A 66 2.28 -52.20 7.43
CA ASP A 66 3.52 -52.93 7.13
C ASP A 66 4.24 -53.42 8.39
N MET A 67 3.94 -52.87 9.57
CA MET A 67 4.43 -53.38 10.86
C MET A 67 3.91 -54.81 11.15
N THR A 68 2.80 -55.25 10.57
CA THR A 68 2.33 -56.64 10.73
C THR A 68 3.16 -57.65 9.92
N GLY A 69 3.79 -57.22 8.83
CA GLY A 69 4.59 -58.08 7.93
C GLY A 69 6.11 -57.88 8.02
N ALA A 70 6.57 -56.69 8.39
CA ALA A 70 7.97 -56.33 8.54
C ALA A 70 8.25 -55.84 9.97
N ARG A 71 8.20 -56.78 10.91
CA ARG A 71 8.70 -56.69 12.29
C ARG A 71 8.19 -55.44 13.04
N ALA A 72 6.91 -55.45 13.42
CA ALA A 72 6.44 -54.74 14.60
C ALA A 72 7.45 -54.98 15.71
N LEU A 73 8.22 -53.94 16.04
CA LEU A 73 9.17 -54.02 17.13
C LEU A 73 8.39 -54.43 18.36
N SER A 74 8.86 -55.48 19.03
CA SER A 74 8.27 -55.83 20.32
C SER A 74 8.29 -54.59 21.23
N PRO A 75 7.40 -54.46 22.23
CA PRO A 75 7.44 -53.34 23.18
C PRO A 75 8.85 -53.08 23.75
N ALA A 76 9.64 -54.15 23.90
CA ALA A 76 11.04 -54.10 24.32
C ALA A 76 11.99 -53.49 23.27
N GLU A 77 11.78 -53.75 21.98
CA GLU A 77 12.58 -53.17 20.90
C GLU A 77 12.20 -51.70 20.62
N SER A 78 10.92 -51.31 20.79
CA SER A 78 10.50 -49.90 20.72
C SER A 78 11.07 -49.06 21.86
N HIS A 79 11.05 -49.60 23.09
CA HIS A 79 11.71 -48.96 24.23
C HIS A 79 13.24 -48.84 24.00
N ALA A 80 13.86 -49.88 23.45
CA ALA A 80 15.28 -49.84 23.10
C ALA A 80 15.61 -48.76 22.07
N TYR A 81 14.77 -48.60 21.04
CA TYR A 81 14.94 -47.52 20.06
C TYR A 81 14.79 -46.14 20.68
N ALA A 82 13.81 -45.93 21.57
CA ALA A 82 13.62 -44.64 22.25
C ALA A 82 14.87 -44.24 23.05
N CYS A 83 15.41 -45.17 23.85
CA CYS A 83 16.67 -44.93 24.57
C CYS A 83 17.87 -44.72 23.64
N PHE A 84 17.90 -45.37 22.48
CA PHE A 84 18.93 -45.15 21.46
C PHE A 84 18.83 -43.76 20.85
N ALA A 85 17.64 -43.34 20.42
CA ALA A 85 17.39 -42.06 19.75
C ALA A 85 17.74 -40.86 20.64
N GLU A 86 17.46 -40.95 21.95
CA GLU A 86 17.76 -39.89 22.92
C GLU A 86 19.25 -39.58 23.05
N ILE A 87 20.12 -40.60 22.94
CA ILE A 87 21.56 -40.46 23.17
C ILE A 87 22.40 -40.51 21.88
N GLN A 88 21.79 -40.88 20.74
CA GLN A 88 22.49 -41.13 19.48
C GLN A 88 23.40 -39.96 19.07
N ASP A 89 22.87 -38.74 19.09
CA ASP A 89 23.59 -37.56 18.63
C ASP A 89 24.84 -37.27 19.48
N LYS A 90 24.77 -37.56 20.79
CA LYS A 90 25.88 -37.37 21.72
C LYS A 90 26.97 -38.42 21.57
N ILE A 91 26.60 -39.67 21.33
CA ILE A 91 27.56 -40.73 21.03
C ILE A 91 28.21 -40.47 19.66
N ASP A 92 27.43 -40.03 18.67
CA ASP A 92 27.95 -39.63 17.35
C ASP A 92 28.88 -38.41 17.42
N ASP A 93 28.58 -37.40 18.25
CA ASP A 93 29.48 -36.26 18.51
C ASP A 93 30.79 -36.71 19.17
N PHE A 94 30.72 -37.58 20.19
CA PHE A 94 31.90 -38.16 20.85
C PHE A 94 32.84 -38.86 19.84
N PHE A 95 32.31 -39.78 19.03
CA PHE A 95 33.13 -40.50 18.06
C PHE A 95 33.64 -39.59 16.93
N ARG A 96 32.88 -38.57 16.51
CA ARG A 96 33.36 -37.54 15.56
C ARG A 96 34.57 -36.80 16.12
N ARG A 97 34.52 -36.38 17.39
CA ARG A 97 35.63 -35.69 18.07
C ARG A 97 36.84 -36.60 18.28
N CYS A 98 36.63 -37.86 18.67
CA CYS A 98 37.71 -38.84 18.80
C CYS A 98 38.46 -39.06 17.48
N ARG A 99 37.72 -39.14 16.36
CA ARG A 99 38.33 -39.29 15.02
C ARG A 99 39.08 -38.04 14.58
N LEU A 100 38.57 -36.85 14.89
CA LEU A 100 39.27 -35.60 14.61
C LEU A 100 40.56 -35.49 15.44
N LEU A 101 40.52 -35.90 16.71
CA LEU A 101 41.69 -35.94 17.60
C LEU A 101 42.75 -36.97 17.13
N ALA A 102 42.32 -38.09 16.55
CA ALA A 102 43.23 -39.07 15.97
C ALA A 102 43.92 -38.57 14.67
N LEU A 103 43.31 -37.62 13.96
CA LEU A 103 43.85 -37.02 12.73
C LEU A 103 44.80 -35.85 13.04
N ASP A 104 44.40 -34.96 13.96
CA ASP A 104 45.22 -33.82 14.39
C ASP A 104 45.18 -33.69 15.92
N PRO A 105 46.31 -34.00 16.60
CA PRO A 105 46.42 -33.81 18.05
C PRO A 105 46.19 -32.37 18.52
N ARG A 106 46.42 -31.36 17.65
CA ARG A 106 46.18 -29.94 17.98
C ARG A 106 44.69 -29.63 18.15
N ALA A 107 43.82 -30.47 17.59
CA ALA A 107 42.37 -30.34 17.78
C ALA A 107 41.96 -30.54 19.25
N ALA A 108 42.79 -31.18 20.08
CA ALA A 108 42.56 -31.29 21.53
C ALA A 108 42.42 -29.93 22.20
N GLU A 109 43.20 -28.94 21.75
CA GLU A 109 43.26 -27.61 22.34
C GLU A 109 42.02 -26.79 21.97
N ALA A 110 41.54 -26.92 20.73
CA ALA A 110 40.29 -26.31 20.27
C ALA A 110 39.02 -26.97 20.85
N MET A 111 39.11 -28.22 21.30
CA MET A 111 37.99 -28.95 21.93
C MET A 111 37.88 -28.72 23.43
N ARG A 112 38.89 -28.13 24.08
CA ARG A 112 38.79 -27.70 25.47
C ARG A 112 37.80 -26.55 25.57
N VAL A 113 36.99 -26.56 26.62
CA VAL A 113 36.16 -25.40 26.96
C VAL A 113 37.14 -24.28 27.32
N ASN A 114 37.19 -23.23 26.49
CA ASN A 114 38.07 -22.08 26.72
C ASN A 114 37.74 -21.44 28.08
N GLU A 115 38.74 -20.84 28.72
CA GLU A 115 38.62 -20.18 30.03
C GLU A 115 37.56 -19.05 30.03
N SER A 116 37.37 -18.38 28.89
CA SER A 116 36.30 -17.39 28.68
C SER A 116 34.87 -17.97 28.63
N ALA A 117 34.72 -19.28 28.40
CA ALA A 117 33.43 -19.97 28.48
C ALA A 117 33.14 -20.49 29.90
N LEU A 118 34.05 -20.29 30.86
CA LEU A 118 33.86 -20.54 32.29
C LEU A 118 33.56 -19.25 33.08
N GLU A 119 33.55 -18.08 32.43
CA GLU A 119 33.07 -16.78 32.97
C GLU A 119 31.53 -16.72 33.13
N ILE A 120 30.89 -17.88 33.08
CA ILE A 120 29.45 -18.05 33.19
C ILE A 120 29.06 -18.01 34.67
N ASN A 121 27.91 -17.40 34.99
CA ASN A 121 27.44 -17.39 36.37
C ASN A 121 27.02 -18.80 36.80
N LEU A 122 27.87 -19.45 37.62
CA LEU A 122 27.66 -20.81 38.14
C LEU A 122 26.40 -20.94 39.01
N GLU A 123 25.83 -19.82 39.47
CA GLU A 123 24.56 -19.78 40.22
C GLU A 123 23.33 -19.80 39.30
N ASN A 124 23.49 -19.52 38.00
CA ASN A 124 22.40 -19.54 37.03
C ASN A 124 22.22 -20.95 36.42
N SER A 125 21.18 -21.65 36.87
CA SER A 125 20.85 -23.01 36.41
C SER A 125 20.70 -23.14 34.89
N ALA A 126 20.18 -22.11 34.21
CA ALA A 126 19.97 -22.14 32.75
C ALA A 126 21.30 -22.08 31.98
N GLU A 127 22.25 -21.27 32.45
CA GLU A 127 23.56 -21.14 31.81
C GLU A 127 24.43 -22.38 32.06
N LEU A 128 24.36 -22.96 33.27
CA LEU A 128 25.01 -24.23 33.62
C LEU A 128 24.52 -25.38 32.72
N GLN A 129 23.20 -25.48 32.49
CA GLN A 129 22.62 -26.47 31.57
C GLN A 129 23.09 -26.27 30.13
N ASN A 130 23.20 -25.02 29.65
CA ASN A 130 23.67 -24.72 28.31
C ASN A 130 25.16 -25.08 28.11
N LEU A 131 25.99 -24.90 29.14
CA LEU A 131 27.37 -25.36 29.12
C LEU A 131 27.44 -26.91 29.14
N ALA A 132 26.67 -27.57 30.01
CA ALA A 132 26.58 -29.02 30.04
C ALA A 132 26.12 -29.63 28.71
N LYS A 133 25.23 -28.94 27.96
CA LYS A 133 24.83 -29.37 26.60
C LYS A 133 25.96 -29.29 25.57
N ARG A 134 26.97 -28.42 25.74
CA ARG A 134 28.10 -28.25 24.80
C ARG A 134 29.23 -29.24 25.04
N ILE A 135 29.31 -29.77 26.26
CA ILE A 135 30.32 -30.75 26.67
C ILE A 135 29.97 -32.13 26.05
N PRO A 136 30.96 -32.85 25.48
CA PRO A 136 30.74 -34.21 24.97
C PRO A 136 30.38 -35.19 26.10
N LEU A 137 29.90 -36.38 25.74
CA LEU A 137 29.47 -37.39 26.72
C LEU A 137 30.59 -37.80 27.69
N GLN A 138 31.81 -37.93 27.16
CA GLN A 138 33.07 -38.14 27.88
C GLN A 138 34.19 -37.34 27.18
N PRO A 139 35.32 -37.06 27.86
CA PRO A 139 36.48 -36.47 27.21
C PRO A 139 36.93 -37.32 26.01
N PRO A 140 37.06 -36.74 24.80
CA PRO A 140 37.41 -37.51 23.61
C PRO A 140 38.85 -38.04 23.71
N VAL A 141 39.03 -39.30 23.31
CA VAL A 141 40.31 -40.01 23.34
C VAL A 141 40.72 -40.47 21.95
N ALA A 142 42.00 -40.35 21.61
CA ALA A 142 42.50 -40.65 20.25
C ALA A 142 42.34 -42.13 19.84
N ASN A 143 42.21 -43.04 20.82
CA ASN A 143 41.96 -44.46 20.57
C ASN A 143 40.51 -44.76 20.14
N GLY A 144 39.60 -43.80 20.24
CA GLY A 144 38.20 -43.94 19.80
C GLY A 144 37.41 -45.00 20.56
N SER A 145 37.66 -45.17 21.87
CA SER A 145 36.87 -46.04 22.75
C SER A 145 36.09 -45.22 23.78
N LEU A 146 34.77 -45.41 23.86
CA LEU A 146 33.92 -44.85 24.92
C LEU A 146 33.94 -45.78 26.14
N ASP A 147 34.20 -45.26 27.33
CA ASP A 147 34.20 -46.04 28.57
C ASP A 147 32.78 -46.14 29.13
N ILE A 148 32.27 -47.37 29.26
CA ILE A 148 30.88 -47.62 29.66
C ILE A 148 30.70 -47.47 31.18
N ASP A 149 31.77 -47.67 31.96
CA ASP A 149 31.76 -47.62 33.43
C ASP A 149 32.45 -46.34 33.98
N GLY A 150 32.99 -45.50 33.09
CA GLY A 150 33.65 -44.25 33.43
C GLY A 150 32.69 -43.08 33.71
N ALA A 151 33.21 -42.01 34.32
CA ALA A 151 32.43 -40.80 34.59
C ALA A 151 31.89 -40.17 33.30
N MET A 152 30.63 -39.73 33.32
CA MET A 152 29.90 -39.23 32.15
C MET A 152 29.38 -37.82 32.40
N ASN A 153 28.95 -37.13 31.34
CA ASN A 153 28.24 -35.88 31.46
C ASN A 153 26.94 -36.09 32.29
N PRO A 154 26.77 -35.43 33.45
CA PRO A 154 25.64 -35.63 34.34
C PRO A 154 24.28 -35.38 33.68
N LEU A 155 24.23 -34.53 32.66
CA LEU A 155 22.99 -34.22 31.94
C LEU A 155 22.45 -35.42 31.15
N TYR A 156 23.32 -36.35 30.75
CA TYR A 156 22.98 -37.48 29.88
C TYR A 156 23.25 -38.85 30.53
N GLU A 157 23.59 -38.87 31.82
CA GLU A 157 23.93 -40.08 32.55
C GLU A 157 22.74 -41.04 32.63
N ASP A 158 21.56 -40.54 33.01
CA ASP A 158 20.33 -41.33 33.07
C ASP A 158 19.93 -41.89 31.70
N ALA A 159 20.00 -41.06 30.65
CA ALA A 159 19.71 -41.47 29.28
C ALA A 159 20.68 -42.56 28.79
N PHE A 160 21.97 -42.43 29.11
CA PHE A 160 22.96 -43.44 28.76
C PHE A 160 22.80 -44.74 29.55
N LEU A 161 22.42 -44.67 30.84
CA LEU A 161 22.09 -45.87 31.64
C LEU A 161 20.87 -46.60 31.06
N GLY A 162 19.86 -45.86 30.59
CA GLY A 162 18.72 -46.41 29.85
C GLY A 162 19.18 -47.15 28.59
N PHE A 163 20.01 -46.49 27.77
CA PHE A 163 20.60 -47.09 26.56
C PHE A 163 21.43 -48.35 26.88
N ARG A 164 22.25 -48.32 27.93
CA ARG A 164 23.08 -49.46 28.37
C ARG A 164 22.22 -50.67 28.70
N ARG A 165 21.21 -50.49 29.57
CA ARG A 165 20.30 -51.57 29.99
C ARG A 165 19.46 -52.12 28.84
N ALA A 166 19.00 -51.23 27.96
CA ALA A 166 18.12 -51.60 26.86
C ALA A 166 18.85 -52.33 25.73
N ILE A 167 20.12 -51.99 25.46
CA ILE A 167 20.87 -52.42 24.28
C ILE A 167 22.22 -53.07 24.64
N LEU A 168 23.13 -52.34 25.30
CA LEU A 168 24.53 -52.80 25.48
C LEU A 168 24.62 -54.08 26.31
N ASP A 169 23.89 -54.15 27.42
CA ASP A 169 23.89 -55.32 28.32
C ASP A 169 23.33 -56.57 27.60
N LYS A 170 22.34 -56.39 26.73
CA LYS A 170 21.74 -57.48 25.93
C LYS A 170 22.65 -57.94 24.80
N LEU A 171 23.50 -57.06 24.27
CA LEU A 171 24.52 -57.39 23.27
C LEU A 171 25.82 -57.92 23.91
N GLY A 172 25.93 -57.92 25.23
CA GLY A 172 27.11 -58.38 25.96
C GLY A 172 28.32 -57.45 25.87
N ILE A 173 28.12 -56.19 25.45
CA ILE A 173 29.20 -55.19 25.33
C ILE A 173 29.48 -54.63 26.72
N ARG A 174 30.71 -54.81 27.23
CA ARG A 174 31.13 -54.39 28.58
C ARG A 174 32.46 -53.66 28.57
N GLY A 175 32.64 -52.75 29.52
CA GLY A 175 33.86 -51.97 29.71
C GLY A 175 34.02 -50.86 28.67
N ARG A 176 34.14 -51.19 27.37
CA ARG A 176 34.36 -50.18 26.33
C ARG A 176 33.48 -50.40 25.11
N LEU A 177 32.92 -49.32 24.57
CA LEU A 177 32.20 -49.31 23.30
C LEU A 177 33.11 -48.75 22.20
N SER A 178 33.38 -49.56 21.18
CA SER A 178 34.13 -49.15 20.00
C SER A 178 33.24 -48.49 18.93
N TYR A 179 33.85 -47.71 18.05
CA TYR A 179 33.13 -47.12 16.91
C TYR A 179 32.51 -48.17 15.97
N ARG A 180 33.13 -49.34 15.84
CA ARG A 180 32.61 -50.43 15.00
C ARG A 180 31.33 -51.03 15.57
N GLU A 181 31.31 -51.28 16.88
CA GLU A 181 30.12 -51.77 17.59
C GLU A 181 29.00 -50.72 17.57
N TRP A 182 29.35 -49.46 17.80
CA TRP A 182 28.38 -48.35 17.68
C TRP A 182 27.75 -48.29 16.28
N ARG A 183 28.55 -48.41 15.22
CA ARG A 183 28.05 -48.43 13.84
C ARG A 183 27.13 -49.62 13.59
N ALA A 184 27.44 -50.81 14.10
CA ALA A 184 26.60 -51.98 13.96
C ALA A 184 25.23 -51.80 14.64
N ILE A 185 25.20 -51.17 15.82
CA ILE A 185 23.96 -50.81 16.53
C ILE A 185 23.14 -49.82 15.68
N ARG A 186 23.78 -48.78 15.12
CA ARG A 186 23.11 -47.82 14.23
C ARG A 186 22.51 -48.49 12.99
N GLU A 187 23.26 -49.38 12.35
CA GLU A 187 22.80 -50.11 11.16
C GLU A 187 21.60 -51.02 11.48
N ARG A 188 21.52 -51.56 12.71
CA ARG A 188 20.37 -52.36 13.17
C ARG A 188 19.09 -51.54 13.30
N PHE A 189 19.18 -50.30 13.79
CA PHE A 189 18.03 -49.40 13.97
C PHE A 189 17.72 -48.52 12.75
N ALA A 190 18.60 -48.48 11.75
CA ALA A 190 18.43 -47.64 10.56
C ALA A 190 17.11 -47.88 9.79
N PRO A 191 16.61 -49.12 9.59
CA PRO A 191 15.31 -49.35 8.95
C PRO A 191 14.15 -48.74 9.74
N HIS A 192 14.18 -48.87 11.08
CA HIS A 192 13.16 -48.32 11.96
C HIS A 192 13.20 -46.79 12.00
N ALA A 193 14.39 -46.19 12.07
CA ALA A 193 14.56 -44.74 12.01
C ALA A 193 14.01 -44.15 10.69
N ARG A 194 14.24 -44.83 9.56
CA ARG A 194 13.69 -44.43 8.25
C ARG A 194 12.17 -44.53 8.21
N TRP A 195 11.61 -45.61 8.78
CA TRP A 195 10.17 -45.78 8.87
C TRP A 195 9.52 -44.71 9.76
N LEU A 196 10.05 -44.45 10.96
CA LEU A 196 9.54 -43.40 11.84
C LEU A 196 9.60 -42.02 11.17
N ALA A 197 10.71 -41.69 10.51
CA ALA A 197 10.81 -40.44 9.76
C ALA A 197 9.77 -40.35 8.63
N ALA A 198 9.50 -41.46 7.93
CA ALA A 198 8.44 -41.52 6.91
C ALA A 198 7.03 -41.37 7.49
N VAL A 199 6.79 -41.88 8.71
CA VAL A 199 5.51 -41.72 9.41
C VAL A 199 5.34 -40.27 9.90
N GLU A 200 6.37 -39.68 10.52
CA GLU A 200 6.36 -38.32 11.07
C GLU A 200 6.32 -37.22 10.00
N SER A 201 6.91 -37.48 8.83
CA SER A 201 6.87 -36.54 7.70
C SER A 201 5.52 -36.51 6.98
N SER A 202 4.64 -37.48 7.25
CA SER A 202 3.28 -37.48 6.69
C SER A 202 2.47 -36.34 7.31
N PRO A 203 1.73 -35.54 6.52
CA PRO A 203 0.82 -34.52 7.06
C PRO A 203 -0.30 -35.11 7.92
N LEU A 204 -0.49 -36.43 7.86
CA LEU A 204 -1.48 -37.19 8.65
C LEU A 204 -0.91 -37.78 9.94
N ALA A 205 0.35 -37.51 10.30
CA ALA A 205 0.99 -38.08 11.49
C ALA A 205 0.30 -37.74 12.81
N ALA A 206 -0.44 -36.61 12.86
CA ALA A 206 -1.19 -36.19 14.04
C ALA A 206 -2.52 -36.95 14.22
N MET A 207 -2.97 -37.70 13.23
CA MET A 207 -4.22 -38.45 13.27
C MET A 207 -4.01 -39.88 13.77
N ASP A 208 -4.99 -40.40 14.50
CA ASP A 208 -5.01 -41.79 14.92
C ASP A 208 -5.40 -42.70 13.74
N ALA A 209 -4.69 -43.83 13.62
CA ALA A 209 -4.88 -44.80 12.54
C ALA A 209 -6.31 -45.38 12.50
N GLU A 210 -6.97 -45.50 13.66
CA GLU A 210 -8.33 -46.03 13.77
C GLU A 210 -9.38 -45.05 13.27
N SER A 211 -9.30 -43.77 13.63
CA SER A 211 -10.22 -42.77 13.08
C SER A 211 -9.98 -42.52 11.61
N LEU A 212 -8.73 -42.52 11.13
CA LEU A 212 -8.46 -42.38 9.70
C LEU A 212 -9.05 -43.55 8.89
N ARG A 213 -8.99 -44.79 9.40
CA ARG A 213 -9.67 -45.95 8.78
C ARG A 213 -11.18 -45.77 8.79
N ARG A 214 -11.76 -45.35 9.93
CA ARG A 214 -13.20 -45.09 10.05
C ARG A 214 -13.68 -44.06 9.05
N ASP A 215 -12.93 -42.97 8.88
CA ASP A 215 -13.29 -41.89 7.96
C ASP A 215 -13.19 -42.35 6.49
N LEU A 216 -12.18 -43.15 6.14
CA LEU A 216 -12.03 -43.71 4.79
C LEU A 216 -13.08 -44.77 4.44
N ASP A 217 -13.52 -45.56 5.42
CA ASP A 217 -14.53 -46.62 5.23
C ASP A 217 -15.97 -46.08 5.32
N SER A 218 -16.13 -44.83 5.77
CA SER A 218 -17.44 -44.17 5.87
C SER A 218 -17.99 -43.67 4.53
N ASP A 219 -19.28 -43.31 4.52
CA ASP A 219 -19.94 -42.70 3.36
C ASP A 219 -19.51 -41.25 3.07
N LEU A 220 -18.57 -40.69 3.84
CA LEU A 220 -18.12 -39.29 3.68
C LEU A 220 -17.43 -39.06 2.33
N ILE A 221 -16.60 -40.00 1.86
CA ILE A 221 -15.91 -39.87 0.55
C ILE A 221 -16.91 -39.92 -0.62
N PRO A 222 -17.79 -40.94 -0.74
CA PRO A 222 -18.84 -40.94 -1.75
C PRO A 222 -19.71 -39.69 -1.70
N ARG A 223 -20.04 -39.20 -0.50
CA ARG A 223 -20.89 -38.02 -0.32
C ARG A 223 -20.20 -36.75 -0.81
N LEU A 224 -18.93 -36.55 -0.49
CA LEU A 224 -18.16 -35.40 -0.97
C LEU A 224 -17.95 -35.45 -2.50
N ARG A 225 -17.67 -36.65 -3.06
CA ARG A 225 -17.63 -36.82 -4.52
C ARG A 225 -18.96 -36.48 -5.20
N TRP A 226 -20.07 -36.84 -4.57
CA TRP A 226 -21.40 -36.49 -5.07
C TRP A 226 -21.63 -34.98 -5.08
N LEU A 227 -21.23 -34.26 -4.02
CA LEU A 227 -21.32 -32.79 -3.98
C LEU A 227 -20.46 -32.13 -5.07
N ILE A 228 -19.22 -32.61 -5.26
CA ILE A 228 -18.32 -32.12 -6.32
C ILE A 228 -18.94 -32.35 -7.70
N THR A 229 -19.51 -33.53 -7.94
CA THR A 229 -20.16 -33.86 -9.22
C THR A 229 -21.42 -33.03 -9.44
N ARG A 230 -22.20 -32.78 -8.38
CA ARG A 230 -23.38 -31.92 -8.43
C ARG A 230 -23.01 -30.48 -8.79
N ASP A 231 -21.90 -29.97 -8.25
CA ASP A 231 -21.40 -28.64 -8.59
C ASP A 231 -20.95 -28.57 -10.05
N LEU A 232 -20.14 -29.54 -10.51
CA LEU A 232 -19.69 -29.63 -11.90
C LEU A 232 -20.86 -29.73 -12.90
N ALA A 233 -21.93 -30.44 -12.54
CA ALA A 233 -23.10 -30.57 -13.40
C ALA A 233 -23.82 -29.23 -13.66
N ALA A 234 -23.64 -28.24 -12.77
CA ALA A 234 -24.21 -26.90 -12.92
C ALA A 234 -23.27 -25.91 -13.64
N ALA A 235 -22.10 -26.36 -14.11
CA ALA A 235 -21.12 -25.51 -14.78
C ALA A 235 -21.70 -24.74 -15.97
N ASP A 236 -22.48 -25.42 -16.82
CA ASP A 236 -23.10 -24.81 -18.00
C ASP A 236 -24.13 -23.75 -17.60
N ASP A 237 -24.98 -24.04 -16.61
CA ASP A 237 -25.98 -23.11 -16.10
C ASP A 237 -25.33 -21.85 -15.48
N VAL A 238 -24.29 -22.03 -14.68
CA VAL A 238 -23.53 -20.91 -14.11
C VAL A 238 -22.86 -20.09 -15.21
N GLY A 239 -22.29 -20.74 -16.23
CA GLY A 239 -21.72 -20.09 -17.40
C GLY A 239 -22.73 -19.22 -18.14
N LEU A 240 -23.94 -19.74 -18.38
CA LEU A 240 -25.04 -18.98 -18.99
C LEU A 240 -25.47 -17.80 -18.14
N LEU A 241 -25.48 -17.94 -16.81
CA LEU A 241 -25.83 -16.85 -15.90
C LEU A 241 -24.79 -15.73 -15.91
N VAL A 242 -23.50 -16.04 -15.98
CA VAL A 242 -22.44 -15.04 -16.13
C VAL A 242 -22.59 -14.29 -17.46
N GLN A 243 -22.92 -15.00 -18.54
CA GLN A 243 -23.20 -14.37 -19.83
C GLN A 243 -24.45 -13.48 -19.79
N LEU A 244 -25.52 -13.92 -19.14
CA LEU A 244 -26.74 -13.14 -18.95
C LEU A 244 -26.47 -11.88 -18.14
N GLU A 245 -25.74 -11.99 -17.03
CA GLU A 245 -25.34 -10.85 -16.21
C GLU A 245 -24.53 -9.83 -17.03
N ARG A 246 -23.55 -10.30 -17.80
CA ARG A 246 -22.79 -9.46 -18.72
C ARG A 246 -23.68 -8.79 -19.76
N ALA A 247 -24.63 -9.53 -20.33
CA ALA A 247 -25.58 -8.98 -21.31
C ALA A 247 -26.48 -7.90 -20.69
N LEU A 248 -26.97 -8.10 -19.45
CA LEU A 248 -27.77 -7.12 -18.72
C LEU A 248 -26.95 -5.88 -18.35
N LEU A 249 -25.68 -6.04 -17.94
CA LEU A 249 -24.77 -4.93 -17.69
C LEU A 249 -24.51 -4.13 -18.96
N PHE A 250 -24.32 -4.80 -20.11
CA PHE A 250 -24.21 -4.12 -21.40
C PHE A 250 -25.51 -3.41 -21.78
N GLN A 251 -26.67 -4.06 -21.65
CA GLN A 251 -27.95 -3.43 -21.93
C GLN A 251 -28.16 -2.17 -21.08
N ARG A 252 -27.78 -2.21 -19.80
CA ARG A 252 -27.96 -1.10 -18.86
C ARG A 252 -26.94 0.02 -19.07
N TRP A 253 -25.66 -0.31 -19.26
CA TRP A 253 -24.56 0.66 -19.15
C TRP A 253 -23.80 0.93 -20.44
N LEU A 254 -23.83 0.04 -21.44
CA LEU A 254 -23.01 0.19 -22.65
C LEU A 254 -23.31 1.47 -23.41
N LEU A 255 -24.60 1.82 -23.55
CA LEU A 255 -25.00 3.04 -24.25
C LEU A 255 -24.53 4.29 -23.51
N ARG A 256 -24.68 4.31 -22.17
CA ARG A 256 -24.18 5.39 -21.31
C ARG A 256 -22.66 5.51 -21.42
N LEU A 257 -21.94 4.39 -21.34
CA LEU A 257 -20.48 4.35 -21.47
C LEU A 257 -20.04 4.88 -22.84
N ALA A 258 -20.62 4.39 -23.95
CA ALA A 258 -20.26 4.80 -25.29
C ALA A 258 -20.49 6.31 -25.53
N ARG A 259 -21.63 6.83 -25.07
CA ARG A 259 -21.95 8.27 -25.17
C ARG A 259 -20.99 9.14 -24.35
N ASN A 260 -20.59 8.69 -23.17
CA ASN A 260 -19.69 9.46 -22.31
C ASN A 260 -18.21 9.28 -22.64
N PHE A 261 -17.82 8.16 -23.25
CA PHE A 261 -16.46 7.91 -23.67
C PHE A 261 -16.10 8.64 -24.97
N VAL A 262 -17.02 8.69 -25.94
CA VAL A 262 -16.77 9.34 -27.24
C VAL A 262 -17.19 10.81 -27.23
N THR A 263 -18.39 11.10 -26.73
CA THR A 263 -19.01 12.43 -26.85
C THR A 263 -19.12 13.19 -25.53
N PHE A 264 -18.75 12.58 -24.39
CA PHE A 264 -18.88 13.19 -23.06
C PHE A 264 -20.28 13.79 -22.80
N GLU A 265 -21.35 13.14 -23.30
CA GLU A 265 -22.71 13.71 -23.34
C GLU A 265 -23.18 14.24 -21.98
N GLU A 266 -22.90 13.53 -20.88
CA GLU A 266 -23.31 13.95 -19.53
C GLU A 266 -22.50 15.13 -19.01
N LEU A 267 -21.25 15.30 -19.44
CA LEU A 267 -20.46 16.48 -19.09
C LEU A 267 -21.04 17.77 -19.69
N HIS A 268 -21.62 17.65 -20.89
CA HIS A 268 -22.26 18.77 -21.58
C HIS A 268 -23.67 19.08 -21.06
N ARG A 269 -24.27 18.18 -20.26
CA ARG A 269 -25.64 18.34 -19.73
C ARG A 269 -25.62 18.55 -18.21
N PRO A 270 -25.92 19.77 -17.72
CA PRO A 270 -25.83 20.09 -16.30
C PRO A 270 -26.87 19.38 -15.41
N GLU A 271 -27.88 18.75 -16.02
CA GLU A 271 -28.92 17.98 -15.33
C GLU A 271 -28.46 16.57 -14.96
N LEU A 272 -27.41 16.07 -15.60
CA LEU A 272 -26.89 14.71 -15.41
C LEU A 272 -25.56 14.76 -14.66
N ALA A 273 -25.33 13.79 -13.78
CA ALA A 273 -24.03 13.60 -13.16
C ALA A 273 -23.07 12.96 -14.19
N PRO A 274 -21.95 13.62 -14.56
CA PRO A 274 -21.02 13.08 -15.53
C PRO A 274 -20.40 11.77 -15.06
N LEU A 275 -20.14 10.84 -15.98
CA LEU A 275 -19.51 9.55 -15.66
C LEU A 275 -18.13 9.68 -14.99
N ALA A 276 -17.39 10.77 -15.26
CA ALA A 276 -16.09 11.05 -14.63
C ALA A 276 -16.21 11.59 -13.19
N GLN A 277 -17.42 11.95 -12.73
CA GLN A 277 -17.67 12.47 -11.40
C GLN A 277 -17.76 11.33 -10.38
N VAL A 278 -17.04 11.44 -9.27
CA VAL A 278 -17.06 10.45 -8.18
C VAL A 278 -17.89 10.90 -6.97
N GLY A 279 -18.15 12.20 -6.86
CA GLY A 279 -18.97 12.75 -5.78
C GLY A 279 -19.00 14.28 -5.77
N THR A 280 -19.49 14.84 -4.66
CA THR A 280 -19.59 16.27 -4.39
C THR A 280 -18.76 16.62 -3.15
N LEU A 281 -17.88 17.62 -3.26
CA LEU A 281 -17.10 18.12 -2.13
C LEU A 281 -17.74 19.39 -1.58
N VAL A 282 -18.14 19.38 -0.31
CA VAL A 282 -18.71 20.54 0.38
C VAL A 282 -17.64 21.14 1.29
N ILE A 283 -17.16 22.34 0.96
CA ILE A 283 -16.10 23.01 1.71
C ILE A 283 -16.26 24.53 1.68
N ALA A 284 -16.02 25.17 2.82
CA ALA A 284 -16.14 26.63 2.97
C ALA A 284 -17.50 27.20 2.52
N GLY A 285 -18.60 26.47 2.78
CA GLY A 285 -19.95 26.86 2.36
C GLY A 285 -20.20 26.74 0.85
N ASN A 286 -19.23 26.22 0.08
CA ASN A 286 -19.38 25.95 -1.34
C ASN A 286 -19.63 24.47 -1.56
N GLU A 287 -20.63 24.16 -2.37
CA GLU A 287 -20.82 22.83 -2.92
C GLU A 287 -20.05 22.74 -4.24
N LEU A 288 -19.08 21.83 -4.30
CA LEU A 288 -18.29 21.58 -5.48
C LEU A 288 -18.71 20.22 -6.07
N PRO A 289 -19.67 20.22 -7.02
CA PRO A 289 -20.31 18.99 -7.48
C PRO A 289 -19.41 18.13 -8.35
N PHE A 290 -18.34 18.66 -8.93
CA PHE A 290 -17.52 17.93 -9.88
C PHE A 290 -16.18 17.51 -9.26
N THR A 291 -16.09 16.26 -8.79
CA THR A 291 -14.85 15.69 -8.25
C THR A 291 -14.40 14.49 -9.07
N MET A 292 -13.09 14.37 -9.27
CA MET A 292 -12.47 13.24 -9.98
C MET A 292 -11.43 12.55 -9.10
N PRO A 293 -11.23 11.23 -9.24
CA PRO A 293 -10.24 10.51 -8.45
C PRO A 293 -8.84 10.84 -8.95
N VAL A 294 -7.88 10.90 -8.03
CA VAL A 294 -6.48 11.19 -8.33
C VAL A 294 -5.59 10.17 -7.63
N ASP A 295 -4.74 9.49 -8.39
CA ASP A 295 -3.78 8.54 -7.81
C ASP A 295 -2.52 9.27 -7.30
N ASP A 296 -1.93 10.13 -8.13
CA ASP A 296 -0.74 10.93 -7.82
C ASP A 296 -1.01 12.43 -8.01
N ILE A 297 -0.94 13.18 -6.91
CA ILE A 297 -1.14 14.64 -6.91
C ILE A 297 -0.09 15.32 -7.79
N GLU A 298 1.18 14.92 -7.71
CA GLU A 298 2.25 15.65 -8.40
C GLU A 298 2.15 15.48 -9.91
N ALA A 299 1.96 14.24 -10.39
CA ALA A 299 1.73 13.99 -11.80
C ALA A 299 0.48 14.72 -12.32
N HIS A 300 -0.63 14.67 -11.56
CA HIS A 300 -1.86 15.34 -11.93
C HIS A 300 -1.69 16.87 -11.98
N GLN A 301 -0.99 17.47 -11.02
CA GLN A 301 -0.73 18.91 -10.99
C GLN A 301 0.10 19.41 -12.18
N ARG A 302 1.07 18.62 -12.68
CA ARG A 302 1.89 19.01 -13.84
C ARG A 302 1.04 19.26 -15.09
N ILE A 303 0.01 18.43 -15.29
CA ILE A 303 -0.92 18.54 -16.43
C ILE A 303 -2.00 19.58 -16.13
N ALA A 304 -2.61 19.54 -14.94
CA ALA A 304 -3.71 20.41 -14.53
C ALA A 304 -3.34 21.91 -14.53
N LYS A 305 -2.07 22.28 -14.31
CA LYS A 305 -1.61 23.68 -14.42
C LYS A 305 -1.89 24.29 -15.81
N ARG A 306 -1.94 23.48 -16.87
CA ARG A 306 -2.29 23.94 -18.24
C ARG A 306 -3.76 24.30 -18.41
N ALA A 307 -4.64 23.79 -17.55
CA ALA A 307 -6.08 24.07 -17.57
C ALA A 307 -6.41 25.54 -17.26
N GLY A 308 -5.53 26.23 -16.54
CA GLY A 308 -5.79 27.59 -16.03
C GLY A 308 -6.92 27.67 -15.00
N LEU A 309 -7.38 26.53 -14.46
CA LEU A 309 -8.47 26.42 -13.49
C LEU A 309 -7.95 26.49 -12.05
N PHE A 310 -8.75 27.03 -11.13
CA PHE A 310 -8.49 26.87 -9.71
C PHE A 310 -8.90 25.45 -9.32
N VAL A 311 -7.98 24.66 -8.76
CA VAL A 311 -8.21 23.24 -8.45
C VAL A 311 -7.84 22.97 -7.01
N VAL A 312 -8.76 22.35 -6.28
CA VAL A 312 -8.56 21.87 -4.91
C VAL A 312 -8.34 20.36 -4.95
N TYR A 313 -7.29 19.89 -4.28
CA TYR A 313 -7.04 18.48 -4.04
C TYR A 313 -7.41 18.17 -2.60
N ALA A 314 -8.37 17.27 -2.40
CA ALA A 314 -8.84 16.87 -1.08
C ALA A 314 -8.55 15.40 -0.83
N ARG A 315 -7.94 15.12 0.32
CA ARG A 315 -7.78 13.76 0.86
C ARG A 315 -9.08 13.35 1.52
N ILE A 316 -9.59 12.18 1.16
CA ILE A 316 -10.80 11.62 1.76
C ILE A 316 -10.38 10.61 2.83
N MET A 317 -10.92 10.75 4.03
CA MET A 317 -10.67 9.87 5.16
C MET A 317 -11.77 8.80 5.20
N GLY A 318 -11.74 7.89 4.22
CA GLY A 318 -12.74 6.82 4.05
C GLY A 318 -12.13 5.42 4.02
N ASP A 319 -12.97 4.43 3.72
CA ASP A 319 -12.59 3.02 3.58
C ASP A 319 -11.87 2.75 2.24
N ALA A 320 -11.32 1.55 2.09
CA ALA A 320 -10.58 1.11 0.89
C ALA A 320 -11.39 1.18 -0.43
N SER A 321 -12.72 1.28 -0.37
CA SER A 321 -13.61 1.44 -1.52
C SER A 321 -13.72 2.87 -2.05
N THR A 322 -13.25 3.86 -1.28
CA THR A 322 -13.32 5.28 -1.65
C THR A 322 -11.99 5.77 -2.23
N PRO A 323 -12.00 6.70 -3.20
CA PRO A 323 -10.75 7.26 -3.71
C PRO A 323 -10.04 8.01 -2.58
N ALA A 324 -8.77 7.67 -2.32
CA ALA A 324 -7.99 8.30 -1.25
C ALA A 324 -7.79 9.82 -1.47
N MET A 325 -7.85 10.26 -2.73
CA MET A 325 -7.63 11.65 -3.13
C MET A 325 -8.56 12.01 -4.29
N VAL A 326 -9.11 13.22 -4.23
CA VAL A 326 -9.95 13.79 -5.29
C VAL A 326 -9.47 15.17 -5.70
N ALA A 327 -9.55 15.46 -7.01
CA ALA A 327 -9.37 16.80 -7.56
C ALA A 327 -10.72 17.42 -7.88
N CYS A 328 -10.85 18.71 -7.58
CA CYS A 328 -12.08 19.46 -7.76
C CYS A 328 -11.78 20.84 -8.37
N PRO A 329 -12.26 21.15 -9.58
CA PRO A 329 -12.20 22.51 -10.10
C PRO A 329 -13.20 23.41 -9.36
N VAL A 330 -12.77 24.63 -9.08
CA VAL A 330 -13.57 25.66 -8.41
C VAL A 330 -13.79 26.82 -9.36
N PHE A 331 -15.07 27.16 -9.57
CA PHE A 331 -15.48 28.17 -10.54
C PHE A 331 -15.96 29.48 -9.91
N GLY A 332 -16.09 29.53 -8.58
CA GLY A 332 -16.54 30.69 -7.81
C GLY A 332 -16.35 30.47 -6.31
N GLY A 333 -16.49 31.54 -5.53
CA GLY A 333 -16.20 31.55 -4.10
C GLY A 333 -15.06 32.48 -3.75
N ASN A 334 -14.55 32.37 -2.51
CA ASN A 334 -13.44 33.18 -2.00
C ASN A 334 -12.14 32.36 -1.99
N ALA A 335 -11.15 32.77 -2.77
CA ALA A 335 -9.87 32.05 -2.87
C ALA A 335 -9.16 31.89 -1.51
N ALA A 336 -9.30 32.89 -0.63
CA ALA A 336 -8.64 32.91 0.67
C ALA A 336 -9.19 31.84 1.64
N GLU A 337 -10.40 31.36 1.40
CA GLU A 337 -11.05 30.37 2.24
C GLU A 337 -10.63 28.93 1.87
N LEU A 338 -10.04 28.72 0.70
CA LEU A 338 -9.62 27.41 0.21
C LEU A 338 -8.10 27.25 0.38
N TYR A 339 -7.68 26.95 1.61
CA TYR A 339 -6.28 26.75 1.99
C TYR A 339 -6.02 25.30 2.44
N VAL A 340 -4.76 24.88 2.35
CA VAL A 340 -4.30 23.53 2.74
C VAL A 340 -4.57 23.29 4.23
N GLY A 341 -5.09 22.11 4.57
CA GLY A 341 -5.45 21.71 5.93
C GLY A 341 -6.88 22.09 6.33
N ARG A 342 -7.64 22.78 5.48
CA ARG A 342 -9.06 23.02 5.75
C ARG A 342 -9.87 21.74 5.56
N ARG A 343 -10.75 21.45 6.53
CA ARG A 343 -11.66 20.31 6.48
C ARG A 343 -12.97 20.64 5.76
N GLY A 344 -13.55 19.62 5.15
CA GLY A 344 -14.84 19.64 4.46
C GLY A 344 -15.49 18.25 4.49
N LEU A 345 -16.60 18.11 3.79
CA LEU A 345 -17.35 16.86 3.69
C LEU A 345 -17.37 16.40 2.23
N PHE A 346 -17.01 15.15 1.99
CA PHE A 346 -17.13 14.52 0.69
C PHE A 346 -18.36 13.63 0.66
N GLN A 347 -19.24 13.83 -0.32
CA GLN A 347 -20.45 13.04 -0.53
C GLN A 347 -20.28 12.21 -1.80
N GLY A 348 -20.30 10.89 -1.70
CA GLY A 348 -20.21 10.00 -2.86
C GLY A 348 -21.50 9.94 -3.66
N VAL A 349 -21.44 9.33 -4.85
CA VAL A 349 -22.63 9.11 -5.70
C VAL A 349 -23.72 8.30 -4.98
N ASP A 350 -23.33 7.43 -4.05
CA ASP A 350 -24.24 6.60 -3.24
C ASP A 350 -24.85 7.36 -2.05
N GLY A 351 -24.55 8.66 -1.88
CA GLY A 351 -25.05 9.50 -0.80
C GLY A 351 -24.35 9.33 0.55
N GLN A 352 -23.38 8.42 0.65
CA GLN A 352 -22.52 8.28 1.83
C GLN A 352 -21.58 9.46 1.96
N GLN A 353 -21.24 9.80 3.22
CA GLN A 353 -20.47 10.99 3.57
C GLN A 353 -19.18 10.63 4.29
N TRP A 354 -18.09 11.29 3.92
CA TRP A 354 -16.77 11.12 4.53
C TRP A 354 -16.13 12.45 4.83
N ASP A 355 -15.25 12.47 5.82
CA ASP A 355 -14.45 13.64 6.13
C ASP A 355 -13.39 13.85 5.04
N ALA A 356 -13.24 15.10 4.61
CA ALA A 356 -12.26 15.50 3.60
C ALA A 356 -11.35 16.61 4.12
N GLU A 357 -10.08 16.59 3.73
CA GLU A 357 -9.10 17.61 4.07
C GLU A 357 -8.35 18.09 2.84
N ILE A 358 -8.23 19.41 2.64
CA ILE A 358 -7.47 19.97 1.50
C ILE A 358 -5.98 19.63 1.67
N ALA A 359 -5.44 18.82 0.75
CA ALA A 359 -4.03 18.47 0.71
C ALA A 359 -3.19 19.45 -0.13
N ALA A 360 -3.74 19.95 -1.23
CA ALA A 360 -3.04 20.88 -2.12
C ALA A 360 -4.02 21.75 -2.91
N VAL A 361 -3.55 22.91 -3.38
CA VAL A 361 -4.37 23.87 -4.16
C VAL A 361 -3.55 24.44 -5.32
N ILE A 362 -4.15 24.47 -6.51
CA ILE A 362 -3.64 25.24 -7.65
C ILE A 362 -4.37 26.58 -7.66
N VAL A 363 -3.63 27.66 -7.43
CA VAL A 363 -4.19 29.02 -7.37
C VAL A 363 -4.20 29.63 -8.77
N ASN A 364 -5.39 29.70 -9.37
CA ASN A 364 -5.67 30.41 -10.61
C ASN A 364 -6.85 31.38 -10.39
N PRO A 365 -7.04 32.41 -11.22
CA PRO A 365 -8.17 33.33 -11.01
C PRO A 365 -9.52 32.61 -11.19
N MET A 366 -10.41 32.70 -10.21
CA MET A 366 -11.73 32.07 -10.25
C MET A 366 -12.78 32.98 -10.89
N SER A 367 -12.65 34.30 -10.69
CA SER A 367 -13.64 35.29 -11.14
C SER A 367 -13.03 36.53 -11.78
N TRP A 368 -13.81 37.19 -12.64
CA TRP A 368 -13.40 38.49 -13.21
C TRP A 368 -13.27 39.55 -12.12
N ARG A 369 -14.14 39.52 -11.08
CA ARG A 369 -14.11 40.46 -9.94
C ARG A 369 -12.83 40.34 -9.12
N GLU A 370 -12.33 39.12 -8.93
CA GLU A 370 -11.03 38.88 -8.30
C GLU A 370 -9.89 39.42 -9.15
N LEU A 371 -9.94 39.23 -10.47
CA LEU A 371 -8.92 39.74 -11.40
C LEU A 371 -8.86 41.27 -11.42
N VAL A 372 -10.00 41.98 -11.36
CA VAL A 372 -10.01 43.45 -11.27
C VAL A 372 -9.35 43.96 -9.98
N GLY A 373 -9.54 43.23 -8.87
CA GLY A 373 -9.01 43.61 -7.57
C GLY A 373 -7.51 43.34 -7.38
N ARG A 374 -6.91 42.41 -8.13
CA ARG A 374 -5.48 42.05 -8.03
C ARG A 374 -4.51 43.23 -8.29
N PRO A 375 -4.61 43.97 -9.43
CA PRO A 375 -3.72 45.09 -9.69
C PRO A 375 -3.93 46.27 -8.73
N LEU A 376 -5.17 46.51 -8.29
CA LEU A 376 -5.50 47.56 -7.31
C LEU A 376 -4.91 47.26 -5.92
N ARG A 377 -4.95 46.00 -5.48
CA ARG A 377 -4.31 45.58 -4.22
C ARG A 377 -2.79 45.68 -4.28
N SER A 378 -2.17 45.33 -5.41
CA SER A 378 -0.72 45.50 -5.57
C SER A 378 -0.30 46.98 -5.60
N LEU A 379 -1.12 47.86 -6.16
CA LEU A 379 -0.87 49.31 -6.14
C LEU A 379 -1.03 49.90 -4.74
N GLY A 380 -2.05 49.46 -3.97
CA GLY A 380 -2.22 49.84 -2.57
C GLY A 380 -1.02 49.48 -1.71
N GLY A 381 -0.50 48.25 -1.84
CA GLY A 381 0.72 47.81 -1.16
C GLY A 381 1.97 48.59 -1.57
N PHE A 382 2.06 49.03 -2.83
CA PHE A 382 3.16 49.86 -3.30
C PHE A 382 3.10 51.29 -2.72
N VAL A 383 1.89 51.86 -2.59
CA VAL A 383 1.64 53.14 -1.92
C VAL A 383 1.92 53.04 -0.42
N GLU A 384 1.51 51.96 0.24
CA GLU A 384 1.87 51.67 1.63
C GLU A 384 3.38 51.53 1.83
N GLN A 385 4.09 50.85 0.93
CA GLN A 385 5.56 50.75 0.99
C GLN A 385 6.24 52.11 0.76
N GLN A 386 5.70 52.97 -0.09
CA GLN A 386 6.21 54.33 -0.30
C GLN A 386 5.91 55.25 0.90
N LEU A 387 4.70 55.18 1.47
CA LEU A 387 4.34 55.90 2.70
C LEU A 387 5.16 55.39 3.89
N GLY A 388 5.42 54.08 3.98
CA GLY A 388 6.32 53.46 4.94
C GLY A 388 7.73 54.05 4.84
N ARG A 389 8.28 54.15 3.62
CA ARG A 389 9.60 54.76 3.36
C ARG A 389 9.65 56.24 3.74
N ILE A 390 8.59 57.00 3.45
CA ILE A 390 8.47 58.41 3.84
C ILE A 390 8.38 58.54 5.37
N SER A 391 7.61 57.67 6.04
CA SER A 391 7.49 57.68 7.50
C SER A 391 8.81 57.33 8.20
N THR A 392 9.59 56.41 7.62
CA THR A 392 10.94 56.09 8.13
C THR A 392 11.96 57.19 7.86
N GLN A 393 11.84 57.94 6.76
CA GLN A 393 12.70 59.11 6.50
C GLN A 393 12.36 60.27 7.45
N VAL A 394 11.07 60.54 7.70
CA VAL A 394 10.63 61.58 8.65
C VAL A 394 11.04 61.27 10.10
N GLN A 395 11.12 59.99 10.49
CA GLN A 395 11.64 59.61 11.82
C GLN A 395 13.17 59.72 11.95
N LEU A 396 13.91 59.63 10.84
CA LEU A 396 15.36 59.85 10.81
C LEU A 396 15.69 61.35 10.82
N ASP A 397 14.90 62.17 10.11
CA ASP A 397 15.06 63.63 10.10
C ASP A 397 14.63 64.29 11.43
N ALA A 398 13.68 63.70 12.18
CA ALA A 398 13.30 64.18 13.50
C ALA A 398 14.38 64.00 14.59
N LYS A 399 15.46 63.26 14.31
CA LYS A 399 16.62 63.10 15.22
C LYS A 399 17.89 63.83 14.76
N ALA A 400 17.84 64.57 13.66
CA ALA A 400 18.94 65.38 13.19
C ALA A 400 18.50 66.83 12.99
N GLY A 401 18.77 67.67 14.00
CA GLY A 401 19.13 69.09 13.86
C GLY A 401 18.18 70.03 13.12
N ALA A 402 17.65 71.00 13.85
CA ALA A 402 17.04 72.20 13.32
C ALA A 402 17.98 72.96 12.36
N ASP A 403 17.59 73.07 11.10
CA ASP A 403 17.72 74.29 10.31
C ASP A 403 16.82 74.22 9.07
N GLY A 404 16.09 75.29 8.81
CA GLY A 404 15.12 75.36 7.72
C GLY A 404 15.81 75.58 6.37
N GLN A 405 15.58 74.68 5.41
CA GLN A 405 15.58 74.99 3.98
C GLN A 405 14.89 73.90 3.15
N GLN A 406 14.08 74.35 2.19
CA GLN A 406 13.30 73.55 1.25
C GLN A 406 14.19 72.60 0.42
N ALA A 407 13.80 71.33 0.32
CA ALA A 407 14.51 70.31 -0.45
C ALA A 407 14.01 70.24 -1.92
N PRO A 408 14.88 70.43 -2.94
CA PRO A 408 14.67 69.92 -4.29
C PRO A 408 15.33 68.54 -4.39
N GLY A 409 14.67 67.50 -3.86
CA GLY A 409 15.25 66.15 -3.69
C GLY A 409 14.57 65.03 -4.47
N LEU A 410 13.55 65.31 -5.27
CA LEU A 410 12.70 64.25 -5.87
C LEU A 410 12.99 63.97 -7.36
N ALA A 411 13.70 64.86 -8.05
CA ALA A 411 14.04 64.67 -9.47
C ALA A 411 15.38 63.94 -9.69
N LYS A 412 16.31 63.98 -8.72
CA LYS A 412 17.65 63.42 -8.88
C LYS A 412 17.72 61.91 -8.59
N SER A 413 16.87 61.40 -7.68
CA SER A 413 16.78 59.96 -7.37
C SER A 413 16.05 59.14 -8.44
N LEU A 414 15.25 59.79 -9.30
CA LEU A 414 14.56 59.14 -10.42
C LEU A 414 15.47 58.92 -11.65
N MET A 415 16.57 59.68 -11.80
CA MET A 415 17.51 59.50 -12.91
C MET A 415 18.62 58.47 -12.63
N GLU A 416 18.95 58.21 -11.36
CA GLU A 416 20.15 57.44 -10.99
C GLU A 416 19.92 55.91 -10.92
N ASN A 417 18.67 55.44 -10.98
CA ASN A 417 18.33 54.00 -11.01
C ASN A 417 18.11 53.45 -12.44
N THR A 418 18.86 53.95 -13.42
CA THR A 418 18.94 53.38 -14.76
C THR A 418 19.83 52.13 -14.85
N GLY A 419 20.47 51.71 -13.75
CA GLY A 419 21.32 50.52 -13.68
C GLY A 419 20.57 49.18 -13.69
N ALA A 420 19.34 49.11 -13.16
CA ALA A 420 18.58 47.86 -13.02
C ALA A 420 17.74 47.47 -14.25
N ILE A 421 17.67 48.34 -15.27
CA ILE A 421 16.89 48.11 -16.50
C ILE A 421 17.80 47.55 -17.62
N LYS A 422 19.12 47.54 -17.43
CA LYS A 422 20.08 47.05 -18.43
C LYS A 422 20.15 45.52 -18.54
N GLU A 423 19.75 44.80 -17.48
CA GLU A 423 19.66 43.32 -17.50
C GLU A 423 18.35 42.78 -18.07
N LEU A 424 17.28 43.58 -18.08
CA LEU A 424 15.99 43.21 -18.69
C LEU A 424 15.91 43.60 -20.18
N VAL A 425 17.06 43.61 -20.87
CA VAL A 425 17.17 43.89 -22.31
C VAL A 425 17.78 42.70 -23.07
N LEU A 426 18.24 41.64 -22.38
CA LEU A 426 18.87 40.48 -23.03
C LEU A 426 17.98 39.25 -23.31
N MET A 427 16.69 39.26 -22.93
CA MET A 427 15.75 38.21 -23.36
C MET A 427 14.53 38.79 -24.08
N GLY A 428 14.78 39.24 -25.31
CA GLY A 428 13.88 39.06 -26.45
C GLY A 428 12.43 39.51 -26.32
N SER A 429 12.17 40.82 -26.23
CA SER A 429 10.97 41.41 -26.85
C SER A 429 11.23 42.87 -27.23
N VAL A 430 11.43 43.11 -28.52
CA VAL A 430 11.50 44.46 -29.11
C VAL A 430 10.08 45.02 -29.17
N SER A 431 9.60 45.65 -28.10
CA SER A 431 8.34 46.42 -28.14
C SER A 431 8.20 47.52 -27.08
N LEU A 432 9.29 47.93 -26.41
CA LEU A 432 9.22 48.98 -25.36
C LEU A 432 10.12 50.21 -25.61
N ALA A 433 10.99 50.18 -26.62
CA ALA A 433 11.77 51.37 -26.99
C ALA A 433 10.92 52.44 -27.72
N ALA A 434 9.87 52.04 -28.43
CA ALA A 434 8.97 52.96 -29.14
C ALA A 434 8.01 53.72 -28.19
N LEU A 435 7.72 53.16 -27.00
CA LEU A 435 6.84 53.79 -26.01
C LEU A 435 7.53 54.90 -25.20
N MET A 436 8.86 54.94 -25.18
CA MET A 436 9.61 55.98 -24.46
C MET A 436 9.73 57.29 -25.25
N SER A 437 9.67 57.24 -26.59
CA SER A 437 9.76 58.44 -27.44
C SER A 437 8.46 59.27 -27.40
N THR A 438 7.30 58.64 -27.20
CA THR A 438 6.00 59.33 -27.12
C THR A 438 5.83 60.11 -25.81
N PHE A 439 6.43 59.68 -24.70
CA PHE A 439 6.36 60.41 -23.42
C PHE A 439 7.17 61.71 -23.43
N ALA A 440 8.33 61.75 -24.10
CA ALA A 440 9.12 62.97 -24.26
C ALA A 440 8.49 63.98 -25.23
N CYS A 441 7.66 63.52 -26.18
CA CYS A 441 6.89 64.38 -27.08
C CYS A 441 5.60 64.89 -26.40
N MET A 442 5.04 64.15 -25.44
CA MET A 442 3.89 64.59 -24.63
C MET A 442 4.23 65.73 -23.66
N THR A 443 5.45 65.82 -23.12
CA THR A 443 5.80 66.90 -22.19
C THR A 443 5.87 68.29 -22.84
N SER A 444 6.22 68.38 -24.13
CA SER A 444 6.20 69.66 -24.86
C SER A 444 4.79 70.07 -25.33
N ALA A 445 3.86 69.12 -25.46
CA ALA A 445 2.43 69.38 -25.69
C ALA A 445 1.68 69.76 -24.40
N LEU A 446 2.18 69.34 -23.22
CA LEU A 446 1.59 69.64 -21.90
C LEU A 446 1.73 71.11 -21.46
N ALA A 447 2.59 71.90 -22.11
CA ALA A 447 2.80 73.31 -21.76
C ALA A 447 1.68 74.26 -22.22
N LYS A 448 0.68 73.78 -22.98
CA LYS A 448 -0.42 74.59 -23.54
C LYS A 448 -1.83 74.12 -23.15
N ILE A 449 -1.96 73.15 -22.24
CA ILE A 449 -3.25 72.53 -21.90
C ILE A 449 -3.76 73.11 -20.57
N ASP A 450 -5.02 73.54 -20.58
CA ASP A 450 -5.76 74.01 -19.41
C ASP A 450 -5.76 72.93 -18.31
N PHE A 451 -5.78 73.29 -17.02
CA PHE A 451 -5.67 72.32 -15.91
C PHE A 451 -6.65 71.14 -16.05
N LEU A 452 -7.84 71.41 -16.59
CA LEU A 452 -8.89 70.43 -16.85
C LEU A 452 -8.50 69.41 -17.95
N GLY A 453 -7.72 69.81 -18.96
CA GLY A 453 -7.21 68.91 -19.99
C GLY A 453 -6.07 68.00 -19.51
N LEU A 454 -5.26 68.46 -18.56
CA LEU A 454 -4.26 67.62 -17.88
C LEU A 454 -4.95 66.54 -17.02
N VAL A 455 -5.99 66.92 -16.28
CA VAL A 455 -6.79 65.97 -15.48
C VAL A 455 -7.51 64.98 -16.40
N LEU A 456 -8.11 65.44 -17.50
CA LEU A 456 -8.83 64.54 -18.41
C LEU A 456 -7.88 63.55 -19.13
N THR A 457 -6.69 63.99 -19.53
CA THR A 457 -5.71 63.13 -20.21
C THR A 457 -5.16 62.05 -19.27
N THR A 458 -4.89 62.40 -18.01
CA THR A 458 -4.44 61.42 -17.00
C THR A 458 -5.55 60.41 -16.67
N LEU A 459 -6.80 60.87 -16.58
CA LEU A 459 -7.96 60.00 -16.32
C LEU A 459 -8.25 59.05 -17.50
N CYS A 460 -8.16 59.55 -18.75
CA CYS A 460 -8.25 58.72 -19.95
C CYS A 460 -7.11 57.70 -20.04
N GLY A 461 -5.87 58.09 -19.69
CA GLY A 461 -4.74 57.17 -19.62
C GLY A 461 -4.95 56.04 -18.60
N LEU A 462 -5.40 56.40 -17.39
CA LEU A 462 -5.73 55.43 -16.34
C LEU A 462 -6.87 54.50 -16.76
N PHE A 463 -7.88 55.04 -17.43
CA PHE A 463 -9.00 54.26 -17.96
C PHE A 463 -8.53 53.28 -19.04
N SER A 464 -7.68 53.70 -19.97
CA SER A 464 -7.13 52.85 -21.04
C SER A 464 -6.32 51.68 -20.48
N VAL A 465 -5.49 51.92 -19.45
CA VAL A 465 -4.73 50.86 -18.77
C VAL A 465 -5.69 49.90 -18.05
N SER A 466 -6.72 50.43 -17.38
CA SER A 466 -7.72 49.63 -16.68
C SER A 466 -8.51 48.73 -17.63
N VAL A 467 -8.97 49.27 -18.77
CA VAL A 467 -9.68 48.50 -19.81
C VAL A 467 -8.80 47.41 -20.42
N SER A 468 -7.51 47.69 -20.63
CA SER A 468 -6.57 46.71 -21.17
C SER A 468 -6.34 45.53 -20.21
N LEU A 469 -6.19 45.82 -18.91
CA LEU A 469 -6.06 44.80 -17.86
C LEU A 469 -7.34 43.97 -17.71
N LEU A 470 -8.51 44.62 -17.77
CA LEU A 470 -9.81 43.95 -17.78
C LEU A 470 -9.94 43.01 -18.99
N GLY A 471 -9.53 43.48 -20.18
CA GLY A 471 -9.54 42.69 -21.41
C GLY A 471 -8.68 41.43 -21.32
N LEU A 472 -7.46 41.55 -20.80
CA LEU A 472 -6.57 40.40 -20.59
C LEU A 472 -7.13 39.39 -19.57
N GLY A 473 -7.66 39.87 -18.44
CA GLY A 473 -8.28 38.99 -17.45
C GLY A 473 -9.51 38.25 -17.98
N ILE A 474 -10.34 38.92 -18.80
CA ILE A 474 -11.48 38.29 -19.48
C ILE A 474 -10.99 37.23 -20.48
N LEU A 475 -9.91 37.51 -21.23
CA LEU A 475 -9.32 36.55 -22.16
C LEU A 475 -8.75 35.31 -21.44
N GLU A 476 -8.05 35.49 -20.32
CA GLU A 476 -7.53 34.38 -19.52
C GLU A 476 -8.64 33.49 -18.96
N ILE A 477 -9.67 34.09 -18.36
CA ILE A 477 -10.87 33.38 -17.88
C ILE A 477 -11.57 32.61 -19.00
N ASN A 478 -11.61 33.21 -20.20
CA ASN A 478 -12.24 32.65 -21.38
C ASN A 478 -11.41 31.54 -22.04
N ARG A 479 -10.11 31.42 -21.70
CA ARG A 479 -9.21 30.36 -22.18
C ARG A 479 -9.12 29.16 -21.23
N GLN A 480 -9.70 29.25 -20.02
CA GLN A 480 -9.73 28.13 -19.07
C GLN A 480 -10.42 26.91 -19.67
N ASN A 481 -9.82 25.73 -19.48
CA ASN A 481 -10.24 24.50 -20.16
C ASN A 481 -10.22 23.29 -19.22
N LEU A 482 -11.39 22.68 -19.02
CA LEU A 482 -11.55 21.45 -18.24
C LEU A 482 -10.87 20.22 -18.87
N ALA A 483 -10.59 20.25 -20.17
CA ALA A 483 -10.01 19.12 -20.90
C ALA A 483 -8.68 18.62 -20.29
N PHE A 484 -7.78 19.54 -19.95
CA PHE A 484 -6.49 19.18 -19.33
C PHE A 484 -6.63 18.59 -17.93
N LEU A 485 -7.74 18.87 -17.24
CA LEU A 485 -8.03 18.29 -15.93
C LEU A 485 -8.53 16.84 -16.08
N LEU A 486 -9.34 16.58 -17.11
CA LEU A 486 -9.78 15.23 -17.47
C LEU A 486 -8.61 14.38 -18.01
N GLU A 487 -7.71 14.98 -18.80
CA GLU A 487 -6.48 14.32 -19.26
C GLU A 487 -5.58 13.91 -18.10
N ALA A 488 -5.47 14.76 -17.08
CA ALA A 488 -4.70 14.45 -15.88
C ALA A 488 -5.28 13.25 -15.08
N SER A 489 -6.58 12.96 -15.22
CA SER A 489 -7.25 11.80 -14.62
C SER A 489 -7.37 10.60 -15.58
N GLY A 490 -6.65 10.62 -16.70
CA GLY A 490 -6.54 9.48 -17.63
C GLY A 490 -7.56 9.46 -18.77
N TRP A 491 -8.38 10.51 -18.93
CA TRP A 491 -9.33 10.62 -20.03
C TRP A 491 -8.68 11.25 -21.26
N THR A 492 -8.73 10.60 -22.41
CA THR A 492 -8.20 11.16 -23.66
C THR A 492 -9.27 11.98 -24.38
N LEU A 493 -8.93 13.23 -24.72
CA LEU A 493 -9.85 14.16 -25.37
C LEU A 493 -9.28 14.63 -26.70
N THR A 494 -10.03 14.40 -27.78
CA THR A 494 -9.61 14.80 -29.13
C THR A 494 -9.80 16.30 -29.38
N ASN A 495 -10.88 16.90 -28.85
CA ASN A 495 -11.23 18.30 -29.12
C ASN A 495 -11.31 19.14 -27.84
N HIS A 496 -10.25 19.90 -27.60
CA HIS A 496 -10.11 20.76 -26.42
C HIS A 496 -11.02 22.01 -26.48
N GLU A 497 -11.47 22.44 -27.66
CA GLU A 497 -12.18 23.70 -27.86
C GLU A 497 -13.64 23.68 -27.36
N HIS A 498 -14.34 22.54 -27.47
CA HIS A 498 -15.73 22.42 -27.02
C HIS A 498 -15.86 22.56 -25.50
N LEU A 499 -14.90 21.98 -24.76
CA LEU A 499 -14.91 22.01 -23.30
C LEU A 499 -14.62 23.38 -22.71
N VAL A 500 -14.04 24.32 -23.47
CA VAL A 500 -13.95 25.73 -23.07
C VAL A 500 -15.34 26.36 -22.97
N ALA A 501 -16.27 26.00 -23.87
CA ALA A 501 -17.64 26.49 -23.83
C ALA A 501 -18.42 25.92 -22.65
N ASP A 502 -18.21 24.64 -22.30
CA ASP A 502 -18.86 24.02 -21.15
C ASP A 502 -18.27 24.47 -19.82
N THR A 503 -16.96 24.72 -19.77
CA THR A 503 -16.30 25.37 -18.63
C THR A 503 -16.96 26.74 -18.36
N ARG A 504 -17.31 27.50 -19.41
CA ARG A 504 -18.05 28.77 -19.27
C ARG A 504 -19.49 28.56 -18.81
N ARG A 505 -20.18 27.50 -19.25
CA ARG A 505 -21.55 27.16 -18.82
C ARG A 505 -21.59 26.71 -17.35
N LEU A 506 -20.70 25.80 -16.96
CA LEU A 506 -20.53 25.33 -15.57
C LEU A 506 -20.16 26.48 -14.62
N ARG A 507 -19.33 27.41 -15.08
CA ARG A 507 -19.05 28.64 -14.33
C ARG A 507 -20.33 29.46 -14.11
N ARG A 508 -21.15 29.67 -15.14
CA ARG A 508 -22.42 30.41 -15.00
C ARG A 508 -23.40 29.71 -14.06
N SER A 509 -23.50 28.39 -14.09
CA SER A 509 -24.38 27.65 -13.17
C SER A 509 -23.88 27.66 -11.72
N ALA A 510 -22.56 27.59 -11.51
CA ALA A 510 -21.94 27.71 -10.19
C ALA A 510 -22.16 29.09 -9.56
N TYR A 511 -22.15 30.17 -10.35
CA TYR A 511 -22.50 31.51 -9.87
C TYR A 511 -23.99 31.69 -9.56
N THR A 512 -24.88 30.90 -10.17
CA THR A 512 -26.33 30.99 -9.92
C THR A 512 -26.84 30.15 -8.76
N ARG A 513 -26.02 29.27 -8.19
CA ARG A 513 -26.31 28.55 -6.94
C ARG A 513 -25.55 29.16 -5.77
N GLY A 514 -25.82 30.44 -5.48
CA GLY A 514 -25.84 30.84 -4.07
C GLY A 514 -27.00 30.10 -3.41
N PRO A 515 -26.92 29.73 -2.12
CA PRO A 515 -28.03 29.08 -1.45
C PRO A 515 -29.28 29.94 -1.67
N LYS A 516 -30.30 29.39 -2.32
CA LYS A 516 -31.66 29.83 -2.01
C LYS A 516 -31.83 29.43 -0.56
N THR A 517 -31.53 30.35 0.35
CA THR A 517 -32.20 30.36 1.64
C THR A 517 -33.67 30.52 1.30
N ASP A 518 -34.37 29.39 1.17
CA ASP A 518 -35.81 29.36 1.36
C ASP A 518 -36.00 29.74 2.84
N ALA A 519 -36.16 31.03 3.06
CA ALA A 519 -36.67 31.63 4.28
C ALA A 519 -38.16 31.88 4.10
#